data_AF-A0A0A3W8K1-F1
#
_entry.id   AF-A0A0A3W8K1-F1
#
_cell.length_a   1.000
_cell.length_b   1.000
_cell.length_c   1.000
_cell.angle_alpha   90.00
_cell.angle_beta   90.00
_cell.angle_gamma   90.00
#
_symmetry.space_group_name_H-M   'P 1'
#
loop_
_entity.id
_entity.type
_entity.pdbx_description
1 polymer ?
#
loop_
_entity_poly.entity_id
_entity_poly.type
_entity_poly.pdbx_seq_one_letter_code
_entity_poly.pdbx_strand_id
1 'polypeptide(L)'
;MKNAINMLLGFGLIGGIIYFVYFVINSIFSWFSELDKTLAAPLITASSTIIIATLTVVLGKYFERIKEIESHHRAKKVEIYDEFLISTFNTFFDKDPDLDLVSFLQDWQRKIILWASPNVIKAFITWKTHLSISEPNAQSFFLMEDLFKAMRKDIGLSNRTLEKGTVCHLILKNSHLFLNEASKNPKLTLTEFGKLENLLSNKE
;
A
#
# COMPACT_ATOMS: atom_id res chain seq x y z
N MET A 1 27.32 -3.48 -14.83
CA MET A 1 28.38 -4.18 -14.06
C MET A 1 28.03 -4.39 -12.58
N LYS A 2 27.65 -3.36 -11.80
CA LYS A 2 27.27 -3.51 -10.37
C LYS A 2 26.18 -4.57 -10.11
N ASN A 3 25.15 -4.64 -10.96
CA ASN A 3 24.06 -5.60 -10.81
C ASN A 3 24.48 -7.05 -11.02
N ALA A 4 25.45 -7.31 -11.91
CA ALA A 4 25.95 -8.66 -12.19
C ALA A 4 26.84 -9.18 -11.05
N ILE A 5 27.64 -8.30 -10.44
CA ILE A 5 28.47 -8.63 -9.27
C ILE A 5 27.61 -8.94 -8.05
N ASN A 6 26.57 -8.13 -7.79
CA ASN A 6 25.63 -8.39 -6.69
C ASN A 6 24.87 -9.71 -6.87
N MET A 7 24.55 -10.08 -8.11
CA MET A 7 23.88 -11.34 -8.43
C MET A 7 24.79 -12.55 -8.20
N LEU A 8 26.06 -12.48 -8.62
CA LEU A 8 27.06 -13.52 -8.37
C LEU A 8 27.34 -13.70 -6.87
N LEU A 9 27.45 -12.60 -6.11
CA LEU A 9 27.60 -12.63 -4.66
C LEU A 9 26.37 -13.28 -3.99
N GLY A 10 25.16 -12.96 -4.47
CA GLY A 10 23.93 -13.59 -3.98
C GLY A 10 23.91 -15.11 -4.17
N PHE A 11 24.26 -15.59 -5.37
CA PHE A 11 24.36 -17.03 -5.63
C PHE A 11 25.46 -17.71 -4.81
N GLY A 12 26.60 -17.05 -4.63
CA GLY A 12 27.67 -17.54 -3.75
C GLY A 12 27.23 -17.69 -2.30
N LEU A 13 26.47 -16.72 -1.78
CA LEU A 13 25.95 -16.73 -0.41
C LEU A 13 24.92 -17.86 -0.20
N ILE A 14 24.00 -18.03 -1.16
CA ILE A 14 23.02 -19.12 -1.14
C ILE A 14 23.73 -20.48 -1.22
N GLY A 15 24.70 -20.63 -2.13
CA GLY A 15 25.51 -21.85 -2.24
C GLY A 15 26.27 -22.17 -0.95
N GLY A 16 26.83 -21.15 -0.30
CA GLY A 16 27.49 -21.29 0.99
C GLY A 16 26.55 -21.74 2.11
N ILE A 17 25.33 -21.19 2.17
CA ILE A 17 24.31 -21.62 3.14
C ILE A 17 23.91 -23.08 2.89
N ILE A 18 23.68 -23.48 1.64
CA ILE A 18 23.33 -24.86 1.28
C ILE A 18 24.44 -25.82 1.68
N TYR A 19 25.69 -25.48 1.37
CA TYR A 19 26.85 -26.29 1.76
C TYR A 19 26.99 -26.40 3.28
N PHE A 20 26.79 -25.29 4.00
CA PHE A 20 26.83 -25.29 5.46
C PHE A 20 25.73 -26.18 6.07
N VAL A 21 24.50 -26.11 5.55
CA VAL A 21 23.39 -26.98 5.98
C VAL A 21 23.73 -28.45 5.70
N TYR A 22 24.25 -28.76 4.51
CA TYR A 22 24.69 -30.11 4.17
C TYR A 22 25.77 -30.63 5.12
N PHE A 23 26.78 -29.79 5.44
CA PHE A 23 27.85 -30.14 6.37
C PHE A 23 27.29 -30.46 7.76
N VAL A 24 26.41 -29.60 8.30
CA VAL A 24 25.79 -29.81 9.62
C VAL A 24 24.97 -31.11 9.64
N ILE A 25 24.17 -31.36 8.61
CA ILE A 25 23.39 -32.60 8.51
C ILE A 25 24.32 -33.82 8.50
N ASN A 26 25.38 -33.80 7.70
CA ASN A 26 26.30 -34.93 7.59
C ASN A 26 27.04 -35.20 8.91
N SER A 27 27.47 -34.14 9.63
CA SER A 27 28.07 -34.27 10.96
C SER A 27 27.11 -34.89 11.98
N ILE A 28 25.83 -34.52 11.95
CA ILE A 28 24.82 -35.13 12.82
C ILE A 28 24.65 -36.62 12.49
N PHE A 29 24.52 -36.98 11.20
CA PHE A 29 24.37 -38.38 10.79
C PHE A 29 25.59 -39.24 11.12
N SER A 30 26.81 -38.69 11.08
CA SER A 30 28.00 -39.45 11.51
C SER A 30 27.92 -39.90 12.97
N TRP A 31 27.38 -39.08 13.88
CA TRP A 31 27.21 -39.46 15.28
C TRP A 31 26.19 -40.58 15.46
N PHE A 32 25.14 -40.63 14.62
CA PHE A 32 24.18 -41.73 14.64
C PHE A 32 24.73 -43.02 14.05
N SER A 33 25.70 -42.95 13.14
CA SER A 33 26.31 -44.13 12.51
C SER A 33 27.18 -44.96 13.46
N GLU A 34 27.58 -44.38 14.60
CA GLU A 34 28.35 -45.04 15.66
C GLU A 34 27.47 -45.80 16.67
N LEU A 35 26.13 -45.65 16.59
CA LEU A 35 25.17 -46.29 17.49
C LEU A 35 24.71 -47.66 17.00
N ASP A 36 24.38 -48.55 17.94
CA ASP A 36 23.74 -49.84 17.63
C ASP A 36 22.41 -49.66 16.90
N LYS A 37 22.17 -50.49 15.87
CA LYS A 37 21.01 -50.39 14.97
C LYS A 37 19.66 -50.45 15.68
N THR A 38 19.58 -51.14 16.81
CA THR A 38 18.37 -51.25 17.65
C THR A 38 18.04 -49.98 18.41
N LEU A 39 19.03 -49.14 18.71
CA LEU A 39 18.88 -47.85 19.40
C LEU A 39 18.81 -46.67 18.42
N ALA A 40 19.49 -46.78 17.28
CA ALA A 40 19.56 -45.72 16.28
C ALA A 40 18.17 -45.38 15.70
N ALA A 41 17.38 -46.39 15.31
CA ALA A 41 16.09 -46.14 14.64
C ALA A 41 15.04 -45.45 15.54
N PRO A 42 14.82 -45.87 16.80
CA PRO A 42 13.95 -45.13 17.72
C PRO A 42 14.45 -43.71 18.01
N LEU A 43 15.76 -43.52 18.17
CA LEU A 43 16.35 -42.23 18.51
C LEU A 43 16.25 -41.23 17.37
N ILE A 44 16.50 -41.67 16.12
CA ILE A 44 16.29 -40.86 14.92
C ILE A 44 14.82 -40.44 14.82
N THR A 45 13.89 -41.38 15.00
CA THR A 45 12.44 -41.11 14.92
C THR A 45 12.00 -40.07 15.95
N ALA A 46 12.41 -40.23 17.22
CA ALA A 46 12.09 -39.30 18.29
C ALA A 46 12.71 -37.92 18.04
N SER A 47 13.99 -37.87 17.66
CA SER A 47 14.71 -36.62 17.38
C SER A 47 14.12 -35.89 16.19
N SER A 48 13.83 -36.58 15.09
CA SER A 48 13.19 -36.01 13.91
C SER A 48 11.81 -35.45 14.25
N THR A 49 11.01 -36.14 15.06
CA THR A 49 9.69 -35.65 15.48
C THR A 49 9.80 -34.34 16.26
N ILE A 50 10.73 -34.28 17.23
CA ILE A 50 10.96 -33.07 18.04
C ILE A 50 11.42 -31.91 17.14
N ILE A 51 12.37 -32.16 16.23
CA ILE A 51 12.91 -31.14 15.33
C ILE A 51 11.81 -30.61 14.40
N ILE A 52 11.06 -31.50 13.75
CA ILE A 52 10.00 -31.12 12.80
C ILE A 52 8.88 -30.36 13.52
N ALA A 53 8.44 -30.84 14.69
CA ALA A 53 7.41 -30.17 15.48
C ALA A 53 7.86 -28.77 15.91
N THR A 54 9.09 -28.65 16.44
CA THR A 54 9.65 -27.37 16.86
C THR A 54 9.77 -26.40 15.69
N LEU A 55 10.31 -26.86 14.55
CA LEU A 55 10.46 -26.04 13.35
C LEU A 55 9.10 -25.54 12.84
N THR A 56 8.10 -26.42 12.80
CA THR A 56 6.73 -26.06 12.38
C THR A 56 6.14 -24.97 13.27
N VAL A 57 6.26 -25.10 14.59
CA VAL A 57 5.76 -24.11 15.54
C VAL A 57 6.51 -22.78 15.41
N VAL A 58 7.83 -22.81 15.32
CA VAL A 58 8.66 -21.60 15.20
C VAL A 58 8.33 -20.84 13.91
N LEU A 59 8.26 -21.53 12.77
CA LEU A 59 7.90 -20.91 11.49
C LEU A 59 6.46 -20.39 11.51
N GLY A 60 5.52 -21.17 12.06
CA GLY A 60 4.12 -20.75 12.21
C GLY A 60 4.00 -19.46 13.02
N LYS A 61 4.64 -19.39 14.19
CA LYS A 61 4.66 -18.20 15.04
C LYS A 61 5.35 -17.00 14.38
N TYR A 62 6.40 -17.24 13.61
CA TYR A 62 7.07 -16.19 12.86
C TYR A 62 6.16 -15.56 11.80
N PHE A 63 5.48 -16.36 10.98
CA PHE A 63 4.54 -15.85 9.97
C PHE A 63 3.30 -15.22 10.59
N GLU A 64 2.80 -15.77 11.69
CA GLU A 64 1.69 -15.21 12.46
C GLU A 64 2.03 -13.79 12.94
N ARG A 65 3.21 -13.60 13.54
CA ARG A 65 3.70 -12.30 13.99
C ARG A 65 3.82 -11.28 12.86
N ILE A 66 4.35 -11.69 11.70
CA ILE A 66 4.46 -10.79 10.53
C ILE A 66 3.07 -10.34 10.08
N LYS A 67 2.14 -11.30 9.94
CA LYS A 67 0.77 -11.03 9.51
C LYS A 67 0.04 -10.12 10.51
N GLU A 68 0.24 -10.36 11.80
CA GLU A 68 -0.34 -9.56 12.88
C GLU A 68 0.16 -8.12 12.84
N ILE A 69 1.47 -7.91 12.73
CA ILE A 69 2.08 -6.58 12.57
C ILE A 69 1.51 -5.87 11.33
N GLU A 70 1.50 -6.55 10.18
CA GLU A 70 0.93 -5.98 8.94
C GLU A 70 -0.55 -5.64 9.09
N SER A 71 -1.32 -6.47 9.79
CA SER A 71 -2.74 -6.26 10.07
C SER A 71 -2.95 -5.02 10.93
N HIS A 72 -2.19 -4.84 12.01
CA HIS A 72 -2.28 -3.67 12.88
C HIS A 72 -1.91 -2.37 12.14
N HIS A 73 -0.81 -2.39 11.37
CA HIS A 73 -0.45 -1.23 10.55
C HIS A 73 -1.51 -0.91 9.50
N ARG A 74 -2.07 -1.94 8.85
CA ARG A 74 -3.12 -1.75 7.83
C ARG A 74 -4.40 -1.21 8.45
N ALA A 75 -4.83 -1.74 9.59
CA ALA A 75 -6.01 -1.27 10.31
C ALA A 75 -5.87 0.21 10.68
N LYS A 76 -4.71 0.63 11.21
CA LYS A 76 -4.46 2.04 11.55
C LYS A 76 -4.44 2.95 10.33
N LYS A 77 -3.83 2.51 9.22
CA LYS A 77 -3.87 3.26 7.95
C LYS A 77 -5.29 3.42 7.42
N VAL A 78 -6.10 2.36 7.46
CA VAL A 78 -7.50 2.40 7.02
C VAL A 78 -8.26 3.45 7.81
N GLU A 79 -8.15 3.46 9.14
CA GLU A 79 -8.79 4.47 10.00
C GLU A 79 -8.37 5.91 9.60
N ILE A 80 -7.07 6.17 9.43
CA ILE A 80 -6.54 7.50 9.07
C ILE A 80 -7.02 7.94 7.68
N TYR A 81 -7.11 7.02 6.72
CA TYR A 81 -7.55 7.34 5.36
C TYR A 81 -9.06 7.48 5.25
N ASP A 82 -9.81 6.70 6.01
CA ASP A 82 -11.27 6.81 6.09
C ASP A 82 -11.69 8.16 6.67
N GLU A 83 -11.04 8.58 7.77
CA GLU A 83 -11.24 9.91 8.37
C GLU A 83 -11.04 11.04 7.36
N PHE A 84 -10.01 10.93 6.52
CA PHE A 84 -9.75 11.89 5.43
C PHE A 84 -10.78 11.85 4.31
N LEU A 85 -11.22 10.66 3.90
CA LEU A 85 -12.28 10.54 2.90
C LEU A 85 -13.59 11.12 3.43
N ILE A 86 -13.97 10.86 4.68
CA ILE A 86 -15.16 11.44 5.30
C ILE A 86 -15.10 12.96 5.28
N SER A 87 -14.02 13.56 5.79
CA SER A 87 -13.85 15.01 5.79
C SER A 87 -13.86 15.59 4.38
N THR A 88 -13.19 14.95 3.43
CA THR A 88 -13.15 15.38 2.02
C THR A 88 -14.54 15.35 1.37
N PHE A 89 -15.30 14.28 1.59
CA PHE A 89 -16.66 14.15 1.04
C PHE A 89 -17.64 15.11 1.73
N ASN A 90 -17.50 15.35 3.03
CA ASN A 90 -18.29 16.37 3.74
C ASN A 90 -18.05 17.75 3.14
N THR A 91 -16.81 18.09 2.78
CA THR A 91 -16.49 19.33 2.06
C THR A 91 -17.10 19.38 0.66
N PHE A 92 -17.04 18.29 -0.11
CA PHE A 92 -17.59 18.28 -1.48
C PHE A 92 -19.12 18.38 -1.53
N PHE A 93 -19.81 17.81 -0.55
CA PHE A 93 -21.27 17.77 -0.52
C PHE A 93 -21.88 18.75 0.49
N ASP A 94 -21.07 19.68 1.00
CA ASP A 94 -21.46 20.72 1.97
C ASP A 94 -22.31 20.19 3.14
N LYS A 95 -21.92 19.01 3.66
CA LYS A 95 -22.68 18.31 4.71
C LYS A 95 -22.40 18.83 6.11
N ASP A 96 -21.27 19.50 6.29
CA ASP A 96 -20.82 20.03 7.58
C ASP A 96 -20.07 21.36 7.36
N PRO A 97 -20.79 22.49 7.35
CA PRO A 97 -20.20 23.80 7.07
C PRO A 97 -19.34 24.34 8.22
N ASP A 98 -19.46 23.77 9.43
CA ASP A 98 -18.69 24.18 10.62
C ASP A 98 -17.38 23.40 10.78
N LEU A 99 -17.07 22.50 9.84
CA LEU A 99 -15.86 21.68 9.89
C LEU A 99 -14.59 22.54 9.84
N ASP A 100 -13.82 22.56 10.93
CA ASP A 100 -12.49 23.18 10.97
C ASP A 100 -11.48 22.35 10.17
N LEU A 101 -11.45 22.61 8.86
CA LEU A 101 -10.55 21.96 7.92
C LEU A 101 -9.08 22.19 8.22
N VAL A 102 -8.72 23.34 8.82
CA VAL A 102 -7.31 23.65 9.10
C VAL A 102 -6.80 22.75 10.22
N SER A 103 -7.51 22.69 11.34
CA SER A 103 -7.17 21.82 12.46
C SER A 103 -7.20 20.35 12.04
N PHE A 104 -8.24 19.94 11.30
CA PHE A 104 -8.33 18.58 10.75
C PHE A 104 -7.12 18.22 9.87
N LEU A 105 -6.76 19.07 8.90
CA LEU A 105 -5.64 18.79 8.00
C LEU A 105 -4.29 18.80 8.72
N GLN A 106 -4.12 19.59 9.77
CA GLN A 106 -2.91 19.56 10.61
C GLN A 106 -2.80 18.25 11.37
N ASP A 107 -3.91 17.79 11.96
CA ASP A 107 -3.99 16.51 12.67
C ASP A 107 -3.72 15.32 11.73
N TRP A 108 -4.36 15.33 10.57
CA TRP A 108 -4.17 14.32 9.54
C TRP A 108 -2.73 14.31 8.99
N GLN A 109 -2.14 15.47 8.75
CA GLN A 109 -0.72 15.58 8.34
C GLN A 109 0.22 14.95 9.38
N ARG A 110 -0.03 15.15 10.68
CA ARG A 110 0.72 14.48 11.75
C ARG A 110 0.57 12.96 11.67
N LYS A 111 -0.64 12.45 11.42
CA LYS A 111 -0.93 11.01 11.29
C LYS A 111 -0.21 10.39 10.08
N ILE A 112 -0.25 11.00 8.90
CA ILE A 112 0.38 10.43 7.69
C ILE A 112 1.91 10.42 7.75
N ILE A 113 2.55 11.35 8.46
CA ILE A 113 4.01 11.34 8.66
C ILE A 113 4.45 10.06 9.37
N LEU A 114 3.65 9.59 10.33
CA LEU A 114 3.96 8.40 11.12
C LEU A 114 3.55 7.09 10.43
N TRP A 115 2.40 7.08 9.75
CA TRP A 115 1.77 5.83 9.30
C TRP A 115 1.76 5.62 7.79
N ALA A 116 1.85 6.67 6.97
CA ALA A 116 1.69 6.54 5.53
C ALA A 116 3.01 6.15 4.83
N SER A 117 2.88 5.46 3.71
CA SER A 117 4.00 5.15 2.83
C SER A 117 4.55 6.41 2.14
N PRO A 118 5.82 6.38 1.70
CA PRO A 118 6.43 7.48 0.97
C PRO A 118 5.64 7.91 -0.27
N ASN A 119 4.95 6.97 -0.93
CA ASN A 119 4.15 7.25 -2.12
C ASN A 119 2.92 8.11 -1.79
N VAL A 120 2.24 7.84 -0.68
CA VAL A 120 1.09 8.63 -0.23
C VAL A 120 1.53 10.04 0.13
N ILE A 121 2.62 10.17 0.90
CA ILE A 121 3.17 11.47 1.29
C ILE A 121 3.52 12.31 0.05
N LYS A 122 4.21 11.69 -0.93
CA LYS A 122 4.57 12.37 -2.19
C LYS A 122 3.35 12.78 -3.00
N ALA A 123 2.34 11.92 -3.11
CA ALA A 123 1.11 12.23 -3.83
C ALA A 123 0.34 13.38 -3.16
N PHE A 124 0.24 13.36 -1.82
CA PHE A 124 -0.39 14.43 -1.06
C PHE A 124 0.32 15.77 -1.23
N ILE A 125 1.66 15.79 -1.09
CA ILE A 125 2.45 17.03 -1.29
C ILE A 125 2.24 17.57 -2.70
N THR A 126 2.28 16.70 -3.71
CA THR A 126 2.10 17.10 -5.12
C THR A 126 0.73 17.74 -5.34
N TRP A 127 -0.32 17.12 -4.81
CA TRP A 127 -1.69 17.65 -4.87
C TRP A 127 -1.83 18.98 -4.11
N LYS A 128 -1.37 19.04 -2.85
CA LYS A 128 -1.42 20.25 -2.00
C LYS A 128 -0.66 21.42 -2.63
N THR A 129 0.54 21.17 -3.17
CA THR A 129 1.34 22.20 -3.84
C THR A 129 0.64 22.73 -5.08
N HIS A 130 0.03 21.85 -5.89
CA HIS A 130 -0.73 22.27 -7.07
C HIS A 130 -1.93 23.14 -6.71
N LEU A 131 -2.68 22.77 -5.67
CA LEU A 131 -3.79 23.57 -5.13
C LEU A 131 -3.35 24.92 -4.55
N SER A 132 -2.10 25.04 -4.09
CA SER A 132 -1.58 26.30 -3.52
C SER A 132 -1.15 27.31 -4.59
N ILE A 133 -0.80 26.83 -5.80
CA ILE A 133 -0.22 27.64 -6.87
C ILE A 133 -1.26 27.99 -7.95
N SER A 134 -2.23 27.10 -8.18
CA SER A 134 -3.18 27.22 -9.28
C SER A 134 -4.62 27.14 -8.78
N GLU A 135 -5.51 27.86 -9.45
CA GLU A 135 -6.94 27.70 -9.22
C GLU A 135 -7.35 26.24 -9.46
N PRO A 136 -8.31 25.71 -8.66
CA PRO A 136 -8.81 24.34 -8.82
C PRO A 136 -9.24 24.06 -10.26
N ASN A 137 -8.55 23.12 -10.89
CA ASN A 137 -8.74 22.73 -12.28
C ASN A 137 -8.80 21.22 -12.43
N ALA A 138 -8.98 20.74 -13.67
CA ALA A 138 -9.03 19.31 -13.95
C ALA A 138 -7.81 18.53 -13.45
N GLN A 139 -6.62 19.12 -13.53
CA GLN A 139 -5.40 18.53 -13.00
C GLN A 139 -5.45 18.36 -11.47
N SER A 140 -6.08 19.28 -10.74
CA SER A 140 -6.30 19.15 -9.29
C SER A 140 -7.09 17.90 -8.94
N PHE A 141 -8.12 17.55 -9.72
CA PHE A 141 -8.91 16.33 -9.54
C PHE A 141 -8.11 15.06 -9.86
N PHE A 142 -7.30 15.07 -10.91
CA PHE A 142 -6.46 13.92 -11.24
C PHE A 142 -5.36 13.68 -10.20
N LEU A 143 -4.77 14.74 -9.65
CA LEU A 143 -3.80 14.63 -8.55
C LEU A 143 -4.45 14.12 -7.26
N MET A 144 -5.70 14.50 -6.99
CA MET A 144 -6.48 13.94 -5.88
C MET A 144 -6.75 12.44 -6.11
N GLU A 145 -7.11 12.05 -7.33
CA GLU A 145 -7.29 10.64 -7.69
C GLU A 145 -5.99 9.85 -7.51
N ASP A 146 -4.84 10.42 -7.89
CA ASP A 146 -3.53 9.80 -7.68
C ASP A 146 -3.23 9.61 -6.18
N LEU A 147 -3.60 10.58 -5.33
CA LEU A 147 -3.54 10.45 -3.87
C LEU A 147 -4.43 9.30 -3.37
N PHE A 148 -5.68 9.20 -3.84
CA PHE A 148 -6.59 8.11 -3.46
C PHE A 148 -6.06 6.74 -3.91
N LYS A 149 -5.51 6.64 -5.12
CA LYS A 149 -4.85 5.43 -5.63
C LYS A 149 -3.61 5.07 -4.79
N ALA A 150 -2.82 6.06 -4.37
CA ALA A 150 -1.69 5.84 -3.49
C ALA A 150 -2.13 5.27 -2.13
N MET A 151 -3.16 5.85 -1.50
CA MET A 151 -3.71 5.35 -0.23
C MET A 151 -4.23 3.91 -0.35
N ARG A 152 -4.98 3.61 -1.41
CA ARG A 152 -5.46 2.24 -1.71
C ARG A 152 -4.31 1.25 -1.83
N LYS A 153 -3.26 1.60 -2.57
CA LYS A 153 -2.08 0.75 -2.72
C LYS A 153 -1.36 0.52 -1.38
N ASP A 154 -1.33 1.53 -0.53
CA ASP A 154 -0.67 1.48 0.77
C ASP A 154 -1.35 0.53 1.78
N ILE A 155 -2.67 0.38 1.69
CA ILE A 155 -3.43 -0.63 2.45
C ILE A 155 -3.50 -1.99 1.75
N GLY A 156 -2.77 -2.17 0.65
CA GLY A 156 -2.65 -3.43 -0.10
C GLY A 156 -3.76 -3.69 -1.12
N LEU A 157 -4.54 -2.67 -1.51
CA LEU A 157 -5.52 -2.81 -2.59
C LEU A 157 -4.88 -2.57 -3.96
N SER A 158 -5.34 -3.35 -4.94
CA SER A 158 -4.95 -3.18 -6.34
C SER A 158 -5.68 -2.01 -7.00
N ASN A 159 -4.98 -1.32 -7.89
CA ASN A 159 -5.53 -0.29 -8.78
C ASN A 159 -5.48 -0.71 -10.26
N ARG A 160 -5.19 -1.99 -10.57
CA ARG A 160 -4.97 -2.46 -11.95
C ARG A 160 -6.13 -2.20 -12.90
N THR A 161 -7.36 -2.19 -12.39
CA THR A 161 -8.59 -1.99 -13.17
C THR A 161 -9.14 -0.57 -13.07
N LEU A 162 -8.48 0.33 -12.31
CA LEU A 162 -8.96 1.70 -12.10
C LEU A 162 -8.31 2.64 -13.12
N GLU A 163 -9.06 2.93 -14.17
CA GLU A 163 -8.68 3.91 -15.20
C GLU A 163 -8.60 5.33 -14.61
N LYS A 164 -7.90 6.22 -15.32
CA LYS A 164 -7.82 7.62 -14.94
C LYS A 164 -9.19 8.28 -15.13
N GLY A 165 -9.64 9.04 -14.13
CA GLY A 165 -10.96 9.66 -14.13
C GLY A 165 -12.02 8.85 -13.37
N THR A 166 -11.71 7.64 -12.90
CA THR A 166 -12.69 6.78 -12.20
C THR A 166 -13.25 7.49 -10.97
N VAL A 167 -12.42 8.20 -10.22
CA VAL A 167 -12.85 8.95 -9.03
C VAL A 167 -13.77 10.12 -9.40
N CYS A 168 -13.61 10.71 -10.59
CA CYS A 168 -14.46 11.79 -11.06
C CYS A 168 -15.92 11.34 -11.18
N HIS A 169 -16.17 10.07 -11.55
CA HIS A 169 -17.51 9.49 -11.59
C HIS A 169 -18.19 9.37 -10.22
N LEU A 170 -17.43 9.41 -9.12
CA LEU A 170 -17.97 9.32 -7.77
C LEU A 170 -18.34 10.67 -7.17
N ILE A 171 -17.71 11.76 -7.64
CA ILE A 171 -17.81 13.09 -7.04
C ILE A 171 -18.62 14.04 -7.93
N LEU A 172 -18.42 13.99 -9.25
CA LEU A 172 -19.03 14.94 -10.17
C LEU A 172 -20.36 14.43 -10.71
N LYS A 173 -21.33 15.34 -10.86
CA LYS A 173 -22.65 15.04 -11.44
C LYS A 173 -22.55 14.62 -12.91
N ASN A 174 -21.86 15.41 -13.75
CA ASN A 174 -21.64 15.07 -15.17
C ASN A 174 -20.17 14.73 -15.44
N SER A 175 -19.68 13.66 -14.83
CA SER A 175 -18.28 13.23 -14.95
C SER A 175 -17.83 12.94 -16.39
N HIS A 176 -18.71 12.40 -17.24
CA HIS A 176 -18.39 12.15 -18.65
C HIS A 176 -18.08 13.44 -19.43
N LEU A 177 -18.89 14.48 -19.21
CA LEU A 177 -18.66 15.80 -19.80
C LEU A 177 -17.34 16.37 -19.30
N PHE A 178 -17.10 16.29 -17.98
CA PHE A 178 -15.87 16.75 -17.37
C PHE A 178 -14.63 16.08 -17.97
N LEU A 179 -14.64 14.75 -18.10
CA LEU A 179 -13.50 14.00 -18.64
C LEU A 179 -13.25 14.33 -20.12
N ASN A 180 -14.32 14.53 -20.90
CA ASN A 180 -14.20 14.96 -22.30
C ASN A 180 -13.57 16.35 -22.40
N GLU A 181 -14.05 17.32 -21.62
CA GLU A 181 -13.52 18.68 -21.66
C GLU A 181 -12.12 18.79 -21.04
N ALA A 182 -11.83 18.04 -19.98
CA ALA A 182 -10.50 17.94 -19.40
C ALA A 182 -9.47 17.31 -20.35
N SER A 183 -9.91 16.41 -21.25
CA SER A 183 -9.03 15.84 -22.29
C SER A 183 -8.61 16.88 -23.33
N LYS A 184 -9.48 17.86 -23.62
CA LYS A 184 -9.25 18.95 -24.57
C LYS A 184 -8.49 20.12 -23.92
N ASN A 185 -8.85 20.46 -22.69
CA ASN A 185 -8.25 21.53 -21.91
C ASN A 185 -7.85 21.03 -20.50
N PRO A 186 -6.59 20.64 -20.30
CA PRO A 186 -6.09 20.19 -18.99
C PRO A 186 -6.15 21.25 -17.88
N LYS A 187 -6.28 22.53 -18.24
CA LYS A 187 -6.39 23.66 -17.30
C LYS A 187 -7.83 24.12 -17.06
N LEU A 188 -8.82 23.37 -17.54
CA LEU A 188 -10.23 23.65 -17.31
C LEU A 188 -10.49 23.86 -15.81
N THR A 189 -10.96 25.05 -15.45
CA THR A 189 -11.27 25.38 -14.05
C THR A 189 -12.66 24.85 -13.68
N LEU A 190 -12.90 24.65 -12.38
CA LEU A 190 -14.21 24.19 -11.91
C LEU A 190 -15.31 25.22 -12.13
N THR A 191 -14.97 26.50 -12.14
CA THR A 191 -15.91 27.59 -12.42
C THR A 191 -16.32 27.60 -13.91
N GLU A 192 -15.37 27.37 -14.82
CA GLU A 192 -15.65 27.17 -16.24
C GLU A 192 -16.52 25.93 -16.47
N PHE A 193 -16.19 24.81 -15.81
CA PHE A 193 -16.96 23.58 -15.92
C PHE A 193 -18.39 23.75 -15.39
N GLY A 194 -18.59 24.39 -14.24
CA GLY A 194 -19.92 24.67 -13.70
C GLY A 194 -20.77 25.55 -14.62
N LYS A 195 -20.16 26.53 -15.32
CA LYS A 195 -20.85 27.31 -16.36
C LYS A 195 -21.30 26.43 -17.52
N LEU A 196 -20.46 25.49 -17.97
CA LEU A 196 -20.81 24.54 -19.03
C LEU A 196 -21.97 23.62 -18.62
N GLU A 197 -21.97 23.11 -17.38
CA GLU A 197 -23.08 22.27 -16.88
C GLU A 197 -24.41 23.04 -16.83
N ASN A 198 -24.40 24.29 -16.39
CA ASN A 198 -25.60 25.13 -16.35
C ASN A 198 -26.12 25.45 -17.75
N LEU A 199 -25.22 25.70 -18.72
CA LEU A 199 -25.61 25.94 -20.12
C LEU A 199 -26.25 24.71 -20.78
N LEU A 200 -25.87 23.51 -20.37
CA LEU A 200 -26.47 22.26 -20.85
C LEU A 200 -27.79 21.98 -20.14
N SER A 201 -27.88 22.21 -18.82
CA SER A 201 -29.13 22.03 -18.07
C SER A 201 -30.24 23.00 -18.49
N ASN A 202 -29.89 24.18 -19.02
CA ASN A 202 -30.86 25.15 -19.55
C ASN A 202 -31.30 24.86 -21.01
N LYS A 203 -30.72 23.85 -21.66
CA LYS A 203 -31.08 23.44 -23.04
C LYS A 203 -31.97 22.20 -23.10
N GLU A 204 -32.15 21.51 -21.98
CA GLU A 204 -33.10 20.39 -21.80
C GLU A 204 -34.41 20.90 -21.20
#